data_AF-A0A7L3ZDK5-F1
#
_entry.id   AF-A0A7L3ZDK5-F1
#
_cell.length_a   1.000
_cell.length_b   1.000
_cell.length_c   1.000
_cell.angle_alpha   90.00
_cell.angle_beta   90.00
_cell.angle_gamma   90.00
#
_symmetry.space_group_name_H-M   'P 1'
#
loop_
_entity.id
_entity.type
_entity.pdbx_description
1 polymer ?
#
loop_
_entity_poly.entity_id
_entity_poly.type
_entity_poly.pdbx_seq_one_letter_code
_entity_poly.pdbx_strand_id
1 'polypeptide(L)'
;LNAITLTRCILGNLPWRKLPAYLIGQLLSSFTAAATVFGLYYDALYNYTKGNFTVTGPTAMASIFSTYPAPCVSLLGGFFTEFMATAMLLLGILIIHDEKNNGALKGMQALLMDILVLGIDLGMNTGYAINPSWDLPPRVFTAIAGWGMDVF
;
A
#
# COMPACT_ATOMS: atom_id res chain seq x y z
N LEU A 1 -8.91 0.19 -4.93
CA LEU A 1 -9.16 1.44 -5.68
C LEU A 1 -8.02 2.40 -5.34
N ASN A 2 -7.09 2.62 -6.25
CA ASN A 2 -5.98 3.53 -5.99
C ASN A 2 -6.49 4.96 -5.89
N ALA A 3 -6.36 5.56 -4.70
CA ALA A 3 -6.82 6.91 -4.39
C ALA A 3 -6.26 7.95 -5.37
N ILE A 4 -5.02 7.76 -5.84
CA ILE A 4 -4.35 8.66 -6.79
C ILE A 4 -5.00 8.56 -8.17
N THR A 5 -5.24 7.34 -8.66
CA THR A 5 -5.83 7.12 -10.00
C THR A 5 -7.27 7.64 -10.02
N LEU A 6 -8.03 7.40 -8.94
CA LEU A 6 -9.37 7.94 -8.78
C LEU A 6 -9.37 9.47 -8.73
N THR A 7 -8.48 10.08 -7.95
CA THR A 7 -8.36 11.54 -7.85
C THR A 7 -8.05 12.16 -9.21
N ARG A 8 -7.17 11.55 -10.00
CA ARG A 8 -6.91 12.01 -11.38
C ARG A 8 -8.13 11.89 -12.30
N CYS A 9 -8.96 10.87 -12.14
CA CYS A 9 -10.23 10.78 -12.86
C CYS A 9 -11.22 11.88 -12.45
N ILE A 10 -11.34 12.14 -11.15
CA ILE A 10 -12.22 13.19 -10.60
C ILE A 10 -11.79 14.57 -11.09
N LEU A 11 -10.49 14.84 -11.12
CA LEU A 11 -9.92 16.11 -11.60
C LEU A 11 -9.90 16.25 -13.14
N GLY A 12 -10.40 15.25 -13.88
CA GLY A 12 -10.44 15.29 -15.34
C GLY A 12 -9.10 15.02 -16.04
N ASN A 13 -8.05 14.68 -15.27
CA ASN A 13 -6.71 14.39 -15.77
C ASN A 13 -6.55 12.98 -16.35
N LEU A 14 -7.52 12.09 -16.12
CA LEU A 14 -7.55 10.73 -16.65
C LEU A 14 -8.97 10.36 -17.10
N PRO A 15 -9.18 9.86 -18.32
CA PRO A 15 -10.50 9.42 -18.75
C PRO A 15 -10.94 8.18 -17.96
N TRP A 16 -12.18 8.20 -17.46
CA TRP A 16 -12.80 7.13 -16.67
C TRP A 16 -12.71 5.74 -17.31
N ARG A 17 -12.73 5.65 -18.65
CA ARG A 17 -12.58 4.39 -19.39
C ARG A 17 -11.24 3.69 -19.14
N LYS A 18 -10.19 4.44 -18.79
CA LYS A 18 -8.87 3.87 -18.47
C LYS A 18 -8.77 3.38 -17.04
N LEU A 19 -9.65 3.83 -16.13
CA LEU A 19 -9.60 3.49 -14.71
C LEU A 19 -9.56 1.96 -14.46
N PRO A 20 -10.42 1.12 -15.10
CA PRO A 20 -10.36 -0.33 -14.89
C PRO A 20 -9.03 -0.95 -15.31
N ALA A 21 -8.45 -0.50 -16.43
CA ALA A 21 -7.17 -1.01 -16.91
C ALA A 21 -6.02 -0.69 -15.93
N TYR A 22 -6.00 0.53 -15.38
CA TYR A 22 -5.02 0.91 -14.34
C TYR A 22 -5.21 0.09 -13.07
N LEU A 23 -6.45 -0.15 -12.64
CA LEU A 23 -6.73 -0.95 -11.45
C LEU A 23 -6.23 -2.39 -11.62
N ILE A 24 -6.60 -3.05 -12.72
CA ILE A 24 -6.18 -4.43 -12.98
C ILE A 24 -4.65 -4.52 -13.07
N GLY A 25 -4.01 -3.59 -13.79
CA GLY A 25 -2.56 -3.56 -13.90
C GLY A 25 -1.86 -3.41 -12.55
N GLN A 26 -2.37 -2.54 -11.68
CA GLN A 26 -1.79 -2.34 -10.34
C GLN A 26 -2.01 -3.54 -9.43
N LEU A 27 -3.20 -4.14 -9.44
CA LEU A 27 -3.49 -5.33 -8.63
C LEU A 27 -2.60 -6.50 -9.04
N LEU A 28 -2.48 -6.76 -10.35
CA LEU A 28 -1.62 -7.81 -10.88
C LEU A 28 -0.15 -7.54 -10.55
N SER A 29 0.33 -6.31 -10.75
CA SER A 29 1.70 -5.94 -10.45
C SER A 29 2.04 -6.17 -8.97
N SER A 30 1.16 -5.74 -8.06
CA SER A 30 1.37 -5.91 -6.61
C SER A 30 1.34 -7.39 -6.20
N PHE A 31 0.42 -8.18 -6.76
CA PHE A 31 0.38 -9.62 -6.55
C PHE A 31 1.67 -10.30 -7.02
N THR A 32 2.14 -10.00 -8.24
CA THR A 32 3.37 -10.59 -8.78
C THR A 32 4.61 -10.15 -7.99
N ALA A 33 4.64 -8.91 -7.48
CA ALA A 33 5.72 -8.44 -6.62
C ALA A 33 5.74 -9.22 -5.29
N ALA A 34 4.59 -9.43 -4.66
CA ALA A 34 4.49 -10.25 -3.44
C ALA A 34 4.97 -11.68 -3.69
N ALA A 35 4.55 -12.30 -4.80
CA ALA A 35 5.01 -13.64 -5.20
C ALA A 35 6.53 -13.70 -5.42
N THR A 36 7.10 -12.66 -6.04
CA THR A 36 8.54 -12.57 -6.29
C THR A 36 9.32 -12.46 -4.99
N VAL A 37 8.90 -11.58 -4.07
CA VAL A 37 9.53 -11.43 -2.75
C VAL A 37 9.43 -12.73 -1.96
N PHE A 38 8.27 -13.39 -1.96
CA PHE A 38 8.11 -14.67 -1.29
C PHE A 38 9.05 -15.74 -1.87
N GLY A 39 9.19 -15.82 -3.20
CA GLY A 39 10.12 -16.73 -3.84
C GLY A 39 11.59 -16.45 -3.48
N LEU A 40 11.99 -15.18 -3.46
CA LEU A 40 13.35 -14.77 -3.10
C LEU A 40 13.71 -15.07 -1.63
N TYR A 41 12.74 -14.91 -0.74
CA TYR A 41 12.94 -15.09 0.71
C TYR A 41 12.39 -16.42 1.22
N TYR A 42 12.01 -17.36 0.34
CA TYR A 42 11.32 -18.59 0.73
C TYR A 42 12.10 -19.38 1.79
N ASP A 43 13.38 -19.65 1.54
CA ASP A 43 14.21 -20.41 2.47
C ASP A 43 14.38 -19.69 3.81
N ALA A 44 14.54 -18.37 3.80
CA ALA A 44 14.66 -17.56 5.01
C ALA A 44 13.36 -17.57 5.83
N LEU A 45 12.22 -17.39 5.16
CA LEU A 45 10.89 -17.44 5.77
C LEU A 45 10.61 -18.81 6.34
N TYR A 46 10.88 -19.88 5.59
CA TYR A 46 10.67 -21.25 6.02
C TYR A 46 11.53 -21.60 7.23
N ASN A 47 12.82 -21.23 7.21
CA ASN A 47 13.74 -21.49 8.32
C ASN A 47 13.37 -20.75 9.61
N TYR A 48 12.87 -19.52 9.49
CA TYR A 48 12.45 -18.71 10.63
C TYR A 48 11.12 -19.19 11.22
N THR A 49 10.12 -19.40 10.36
CA THR A 49 8.77 -19.82 10.75
C THR A 49 8.65 -21.32 11.04
N LYS A 50 9.72 -22.10 10.77
CA LYS A 50 9.73 -23.57 10.83
C LYS A 50 8.64 -24.20 9.97
N GLY A 51 8.33 -23.57 8.84
CA GLY A 51 7.27 -23.98 7.91
C GLY A 51 5.85 -23.64 8.36
N ASN A 52 5.67 -22.91 9.47
CA ASN A 52 4.36 -22.50 9.95
C ASN A 52 4.09 -21.00 9.69
N PHE A 53 3.39 -20.71 8.61
CA PHE A 53 3.08 -19.35 8.19
C PHE A 53 1.89 -18.78 8.96
N THR A 54 2.18 -17.98 10.00
CA THR A 54 1.14 -17.33 10.82
C THR A 54 1.04 -15.82 10.59
N VAL A 55 -0.17 -15.29 10.78
CA VAL A 55 -0.46 -13.85 10.67
C VAL A 55 -0.19 -13.11 11.99
N THR A 56 -0.44 -13.79 13.11
CA THR A 56 -0.20 -13.26 14.46
C THR A 56 0.72 -14.18 15.26
N GLY A 57 1.30 -13.65 16.33
CA GLY A 57 2.23 -14.37 17.20
C GLY A 57 3.71 -13.98 17.02
N PRO A 58 4.61 -14.60 17.80
CA PRO A 58 6.02 -14.20 17.87
C PRO A 58 6.81 -14.48 16.59
N THR A 59 6.31 -15.39 15.74
CA THR A 59 6.93 -15.76 14.47
C THR A 59 6.13 -15.26 13.26
N ALA A 60 5.18 -14.35 13.46
CA ALA A 60 4.32 -13.84 12.40
C ALA A 60 5.14 -13.08 11.36
N MET A 61 4.93 -13.43 10.09
CA MET A 61 5.66 -12.84 8.95
C MET A 61 4.71 -12.30 7.87
N ALA A 62 3.39 -12.32 8.11
CA ALA A 62 2.42 -11.78 7.15
C ALA A 62 2.57 -10.27 6.93
N SER A 63 3.09 -9.54 7.92
CA SER A 63 3.30 -8.09 7.89
C SER A 63 4.34 -7.62 6.85
N ILE A 64 5.14 -8.54 6.31
CA ILE A 64 6.08 -8.26 5.21
C ILE A 64 5.32 -7.92 3.91
N PHE A 65 4.18 -8.56 3.70
CA PHE A 65 3.43 -8.47 2.44
C PHE A 65 2.29 -7.46 2.51
N SER A 66 1.65 -7.35 3.66
CA SER A 66 0.44 -6.53 3.89
C SER A 66 0.50 -5.88 5.25
N THR A 67 -0.24 -4.80 5.44
CA THR A 67 -0.24 -4.09 6.72
C THR A 67 -1.17 -4.76 7.72
N TYR A 68 -0.93 -4.61 9.01
CA TYR A 68 -1.87 -5.09 10.03
C TYR A 68 -1.99 -4.01 11.10
N PRO A 69 -3.20 -3.71 11.60
CA PRO A 69 -3.38 -2.70 12.62
C PRO A 69 -2.65 -3.09 13.90
N ALA A 70 -2.10 -2.10 14.59
CA ALA A 70 -1.49 -2.32 15.89
C ALA A 70 -2.54 -2.83 16.90
N PRO A 71 -2.16 -3.68 17.88
CA PRO A 71 -3.12 -4.30 18.81
C PRO A 71 -3.94 -3.29 19.64
N CYS A 72 -3.44 -2.07 19.82
CA CYS A 72 -4.08 -1.00 20.58
C CYS A 72 -5.02 -0.11 19.75
N VAL A 73 -5.15 -0.36 18.44
CA VAL A 73 -5.91 0.50 17.52
C VAL A 73 -7.27 -0.13 17.23
N SER A 74 -8.34 0.64 17.49
CA SER A 74 -9.70 0.23 17.13
C SER A 74 -9.93 0.36 15.62
N LEU A 75 -10.88 -0.39 15.07
CA LEU A 75 -11.25 -0.32 13.66
C LEU A 75 -11.56 1.12 13.21
N LEU A 76 -12.29 1.87 14.05
CA LEU A 76 -12.63 3.27 13.78
C LEU A 76 -11.38 4.16 13.80
N GLY A 77 -10.47 3.96 14.77
CA GLY A 77 -9.20 4.70 14.84
C GLY A 77 -8.29 4.41 13.64
N GLY A 78 -8.25 3.15 13.19
CA GLY A 78 -7.52 2.75 12.00
C GLY A 78 -8.08 3.38 10.73
N PHE A 79 -9.41 3.39 10.57
CA PHE A 79 -10.07 4.07 9.45
C PHE A 79 -9.69 5.56 9.36
N PHE A 80 -9.78 6.30 10.48
CA PHE A 80 -9.43 7.72 10.47
C PHE A 80 -7.94 7.97 10.23
N THR A 81 -7.06 7.07 10.70
CA THR A 81 -5.62 7.16 10.43
C THR A 81 -5.36 7.02 8.93
N GLU A 82 -5.88 5.97 8.30
CA GLU A 82 -5.70 5.73 6.86
C GLU A 82 -6.37 6.81 6.01
N PHE A 83 -7.54 7.31 6.42
CA PHE A 83 -8.20 8.43 5.75
C PHE A 83 -7.33 9.68 5.78
N MET A 84 -6.80 10.07 6.95
CA MET A 84 -5.96 11.25 7.10
C MET A 84 -4.65 11.10 6.31
N ALA A 85 -4.00 9.95 6.40
CA ALA A 85 -2.76 9.65 5.69
C ALA A 85 -2.96 9.73 4.16
N THR A 86 -4.06 9.15 3.65
CA THR A 86 -4.43 9.22 2.24
C THR A 86 -4.74 10.67 1.82
N ALA A 87 -5.44 11.44 2.65
CA ALA A 87 -5.75 12.84 2.37
C ALA A 87 -4.47 13.70 2.29
N MET A 88 -3.52 13.53 3.22
CA MET A 88 -2.23 14.22 3.20
C MET A 88 -1.41 13.86 1.96
N LEU A 89 -1.38 12.58 1.57
CA LEU A 89 -0.72 12.15 0.35
C LEU A 89 -1.34 12.80 -0.89
N LEU A 90 -2.67 12.80 -1.00
CA LEU A 90 -3.36 13.42 -2.13
C LEU A 90 -3.11 14.92 -2.20
N LEU A 91 -3.13 15.64 -1.06
CA LEU A 91 -2.80 17.06 -1.01
C LEU A 91 -1.38 17.33 -1.46
N GLY A 92 -0.39 16.57 -0.97
CA GLY A 92 0.99 16.72 -1.41
C GLY A 92 1.18 16.42 -2.90
N ILE A 93 0.47 15.40 -3.43
CA ILE A 93 0.47 15.10 -4.87
C ILE A 93 -0.02 16.30 -5.70
N LEU A 94 -1.11 16.93 -5.26
CA LEU A 94 -1.66 18.09 -5.94
C LEU A 94 -0.71 19.28 -5.87
N ILE A 95 -0.11 19.56 -4.72
CA ILE A 95 0.84 20.68 -4.55
C ILE A 95 2.07 20.50 -5.45
N ILE A 96 2.65 19.30 -5.51
CA ILE A 96 3.84 19.01 -6.32
C ILE A 96 3.56 19.13 -7.82
N HIS A 97 2.35 18.76 -8.26
CA HIS A 97 1.94 18.77 -9.67
C HIS A 97 1.21 20.05 -10.11
N ASP A 98 0.97 20.99 -9.20
CA ASP A 98 0.31 22.24 -9.53
C ASP A 98 1.29 23.23 -10.16
N GLU A 99 1.25 23.34 -11.49
CA GLU A 99 2.05 24.31 -12.25
C GLU A 99 1.64 25.77 -12.02
N LYS A 100 0.47 26.03 -11.40
CA LYS A 100 0.02 27.37 -11.05
C LYS A 100 0.56 27.83 -9.68
N ASN A 101 1.08 26.90 -8.88
CA ASN A 101 1.79 27.17 -7.65
C ASN A 101 3.30 27.21 -7.91
N ASN A 102 4.13 27.34 -6.86
CA ASN A 102 5.57 27.11 -6.94
C ASN A 102 5.86 25.60 -7.10
N GLY A 103 5.47 25.06 -8.25
CA GLY A 103 5.52 23.65 -8.58
C GLY A 103 6.94 23.09 -8.47
N ALA A 104 7.03 21.79 -8.25
CA ALA A 104 8.31 21.11 -8.16
C ALA A 104 9.17 21.36 -9.41
N LEU A 105 10.49 21.40 -9.21
CA LEU A 105 11.43 21.46 -10.33
C LEU A 105 11.13 20.32 -11.31
N LYS A 106 11.08 20.63 -12.62
CA LYS A 106 10.78 19.63 -13.65
C LYS A 106 11.78 18.46 -13.53
N GLY A 107 11.24 17.24 -13.40
CA GLY A 107 12.03 16.02 -13.20
C GLY A 107 12.27 15.61 -11.75
N MET A 108 12.05 16.49 -10.76
CA MET A 108 12.17 16.16 -9.33
C MET A 108 10.86 15.66 -8.70
N GLN A 109 9.77 15.63 -9.47
CA GLN A 109 8.44 15.26 -8.99
C GLN A 109 8.43 13.86 -8.37
N ALA A 110 9.08 12.87 -9.00
CA ALA A 110 9.17 11.51 -8.47
C ALA A 110 9.90 11.46 -7.12
N LEU A 111 11.06 12.12 -7.02
CA LEU A 111 11.83 12.19 -5.77
C LEU A 111 11.04 12.85 -4.64
N LEU A 112 10.33 13.94 -4.93
CA LEU A 112 9.50 14.63 -3.94
C LEU A 112 8.29 13.78 -3.50
N MET A 113 7.76 12.93 -4.39
CA MET A 113 6.73 11.95 -4.00
C MET A 113 7.26 10.93 -3.01
N ASP A 114 8.46 10.40 -3.26
CA ASP A 114 9.07 9.42 -2.36
C ASP A 114 9.36 10.05 -0.99
N ILE A 115 9.89 11.28 -0.97
CA ILE A 115 10.10 12.03 0.27
C ILE A 115 8.78 12.30 0.99
N LEU A 116 7.71 12.67 0.27
CA LEU A 116 6.39 12.87 0.86
C LEU A 116 5.87 11.58 1.50
N VAL A 117 5.98 10.44 0.82
CA VAL A 117 5.55 9.14 1.34
C VAL A 117 6.32 8.77 2.60
N LEU A 118 7.64 8.99 2.62
CA LEU A 118 8.48 8.75 3.80
C LEU A 118 8.21 9.75 4.94
N GLY A 119 7.80 10.97 4.61
CA GLY A 119 7.59 12.05 5.58
C GLY A 119 6.24 12.01 6.30
N ILE A 120 5.27 11.23 5.83
CA ILE A 120 3.98 11.09 6.52
C ILE A 120 4.16 10.06 7.64
N ASP A 121 4.43 10.55 8.84
CA ASP A 121 4.70 9.78 10.05
C ASP A 121 3.44 9.20 10.73
N LEU A 122 2.48 8.71 9.94
CA LEU A 122 1.22 8.13 10.42
C LEU A 122 1.22 6.59 10.36
N GLY A 123 2.38 5.97 10.12
CA GLY A 123 2.50 4.53 9.89
C GLY A 123 2.37 3.66 11.15
N MET A 124 2.60 4.20 12.35
CA MET A 124 2.66 3.39 13.58
C MET A 124 1.34 2.67 13.92
N ASN A 125 0.19 3.26 13.58
CA ASN A 125 -1.10 2.70 13.97
C ASN A 125 -1.58 1.57 13.04
N THR A 126 -1.33 1.70 11.73
CA THR A 126 -1.95 0.83 10.70
C THR A 126 -0.97 0.30 9.66
N GLY A 127 0.33 0.63 9.75
CA GLY A 127 1.35 0.20 8.80
C GLY A 127 1.36 0.98 7.49
N TYR A 128 0.60 2.08 7.39
CA TYR A 128 0.59 2.98 6.23
C TYR A 128 0.08 2.31 4.94
N ALA A 129 -1.11 1.72 4.99
CA ALA A 129 -1.65 1.00 3.84
C ALA A 129 -1.87 1.95 2.64
N ILE A 130 -2.47 3.12 2.88
CA ILE A 130 -2.63 4.31 2.00
C ILE A 130 -3.37 4.10 0.68
N ASN A 131 -3.34 2.88 0.17
CA ASN A 131 -3.78 2.49 -1.14
C ASN A 131 -4.23 1.03 -1.07
N PRO A 132 -5.53 0.76 -1.29
CA PRO A 132 -6.05 -0.61 -1.32
C PRO A 132 -5.37 -1.52 -2.36
N SER A 133 -4.76 -0.94 -3.39
CA SER A 133 -4.09 -1.69 -4.46
C SER A 133 -2.69 -2.17 -4.06
N TRP A 134 -2.13 -1.63 -2.99
CA TRP A 134 -0.89 -2.10 -2.38
C TRP A 134 -1.18 -3.23 -1.38
N ASP A 135 -2.26 -3.11 -0.62
CA ASP A 135 -2.49 -4.03 0.51
C ASP A 135 -3.29 -5.28 0.14
N LEU A 136 -4.36 -5.15 -0.68
CA LEU A 136 -5.26 -6.27 -0.99
C LEU A 136 -4.61 -7.39 -1.83
N PRO A 137 -3.86 -7.11 -2.92
CA PRO A 137 -3.28 -8.18 -3.73
C PRO A 137 -2.25 -9.04 -3.00
N PRO A 138 -1.34 -8.47 -2.17
CA PRO A 138 -0.44 -9.28 -1.35
C PRO A 138 -1.18 -10.07 -0.26
N ARG A 139 -2.31 -9.59 0.28
CA ARG A 139 -3.16 -10.42 1.17
C ARG A 139 -3.71 -11.63 0.44
N VAL A 140 -4.24 -11.43 -0.76
CA VAL A 140 -4.72 -12.54 -1.59
C VAL A 140 -3.60 -13.52 -1.90
N PHE A 141 -2.40 -13.03 -2.20
CA PHE A 141 -1.23 -13.89 -2.41
C PHE A 141 -0.89 -14.71 -1.15
N THR A 142 -0.75 -14.06 0.00
CA THR A 142 -0.39 -14.74 1.27
C THR A 142 -1.46 -15.73 1.72
N ALA A 143 -2.74 -15.42 1.51
CA ALA A 143 -3.84 -16.36 1.72
C ALA A 143 -3.64 -17.68 0.96
N ILE A 144 -3.24 -17.58 -0.31
CA ILE A 144 -2.99 -18.73 -1.20
C ILE A 144 -1.65 -19.40 -0.86
N ALA A 145 -0.64 -18.64 -0.44
CA ALA A 145 0.72 -19.13 -0.20
C ALA A 145 0.90 -19.89 1.12
N GLY A 146 -0.13 -19.97 1.97
CA GLY A 146 -0.13 -20.82 3.17
C GLY A 146 -0.46 -20.11 4.49
N TRP A 147 -0.68 -18.79 4.48
CA TRP A 147 -1.14 -18.05 5.67
C TRP A 147 -2.64 -18.22 5.96
N GLY A 148 -3.42 -18.73 4.99
CA GLY A 148 -4.86 -18.99 5.16
C GLY A 148 -5.70 -17.71 5.19
N MET A 149 -6.95 -17.82 5.65
CA MET A 149 -7.92 -16.72 5.63
C MET A 149 -7.70 -15.68 6.74
N ASP A 150 -6.82 -15.94 7.69
CA ASP A 150 -6.51 -15.04 8.81
C ASP A 150 -5.82 -13.74 8.35
N VAL A 151 -5.44 -13.64 7.08
CA VAL A 151 -4.82 -12.44 6.48
C VAL A 151 -5.79 -11.28 6.25
N PHE A 152 -7.10 -11.50 6.43
CA PHE A 152 -8.16 -10.51 6.17
C PHE A 152 -8.74 -9.91 7.46
#